data_AF-V4M5W5-F1
#
_entry.id   AF-V4M5W5-F1
#
_cell.length_a   1.000
_cell.length_b   1.000
_cell.length_c   1.000
_cell.angle_alpha   90.00
_cell.angle_beta   90.00
_cell.angle_gamma   90.00
#
_symmetry.space_group_name_H-M   'P 1'
#
loop_
_entity.id
_entity.type
_entity.pdbx_description
1 polymer ?
#
loop_
_entity_poly.entity_id
_entity_poly.type
_entity_poly.pdbx_seq_one_letter_code
_entity_poly.pdbx_strand_id
1 'polypeptide(L)'
;MASNGASPRVDATENSLEKIKRQLASGSGRNLLQGPLFKRSETLRKWNERWVILDPTTGKMEYKTRRNEPTIKGTILFDENSTITISPVNFQGLPKYNGCCIYIGTPQKKDYFLCAETPGAAKAWVTTLHATQLVLKAHKEAVDSLSGSGSATLGTVATVVAAANSTALECSKEIQAAMQVSLRNALKITAIKPVDGPLDDLTIMKETLRVKDEELQNLSRELRSRDSTIKELADKLSETAEAAVSAASAAHTMDEQRKIVCVEFERLSKDSERQQETAKLKLKELEDKTSTLSKEKDQLVKERDSALQEAHMWRSELAKARERAVILEGAVVRAEEKARVAEASGEAKAKEAAQREATAWTEKQELLAYVNMLQSQLQRQQEETKQVFEEKTESTNGETSLPMTKETEKDVDKACLSISRTASIPGENIVHMSEDQVVNAQPPVGENEWNDIQATEARVSDVREISAESERDRSNSLDITVVTPESNVPRNDLPPESFHHQP
;
A
#
# COMPACT_ATOMS: atom_id res chain seq x y z
N MET A 1 -31.43 1.96 -19.47
CA MET A 1 -31.72 0.50 -19.36
C MET A 1 -30.55 -0.18 -18.66
N ALA A 2 -30.63 -1.49 -18.39
CA ALA A 2 -29.75 -2.16 -17.43
C ALA A 2 -28.25 -2.16 -17.81
N SER A 3 -27.40 -2.10 -16.79
CA SER A 3 -25.96 -2.37 -16.88
C SER A 3 -25.69 -3.80 -16.39
N ASN A 4 -25.09 -4.65 -17.24
CA ASN A 4 -24.68 -6.00 -16.87
C ASN A 4 -23.24 -6.00 -16.32
N GLY A 5 -23.09 -5.65 -15.05
CA GLY A 5 -21.82 -5.77 -14.32
C GLY A 5 -21.53 -7.21 -13.90
N ALA A 6 -21.00 -8.04 -14.82
CA ALA A 6 -20.47 -9.36 -14.47
C ALA A 6 -19.09 -9.23 -13.77
N SER A 7 -18.90 -9.97 -12.67
CA SER A 7 -17.68 -9.84 -11.82
C SER A 7 -16.66 -10.94 -12.13
N PRO A 8 -15.49 -10.62 -12.72
CA PRO A 8 -14.50 -11.63 -13.14
C PRO A 8 -13.80 -12.34 -11.97
N ARG A 9 -14.06 -11.94 -10.72
CA ARG A 9 -13.53 -12.62 -9.53
C ARG A 9 -14.21 -13.96 -9.23
N VAL A 10 -15.45 -14.18 -9.67
CA VAL A 10 -16.17 -15.45 -9.45
C VAL A 10 -15.64 -16.52 -10.41
N ASP A 11 -15.59 -16.22 -11.70
CA ASP A 11 -15.11 -17.15 -12.73
C ASP A 11 -13.67 -17.63 -12.45
N ALA A 12 -12.82 -16.77 -11.88
CA ALA A 12 -11.44 -17.09 -11.54
C ALA A 12 -11.32 -18.06 -10.33
N THR A 13 -12.13 -17.86 -9.28
CA THR A 13 -12.13 -18.75 -8.11
C THR A 13 -12.84 -20.07 -8.41
N GLU A 14 -13.90 -20.05 -9.21
CA GLU A 14 -14.58 -21.25 -9.68
C GLU A 14 -13.68 -22.09 -10.62
N ASN A 15 -12.95 -21.46 -11.55
CA ASN A 15 -11.94 -22.17 -12.36
C ASN A 15 -10.78 -22.72 -11.51
N SER A 16 -10.39 -22.04 -10.42
CA SER A 16 -9.39 -22.57 -9.48
C SER A 16 -9.90 -23.80 -8.76
N LEU A 17 -11.13 -23.74 -8.24
CA LEU A 17 -11.81 -24.85 -7.57
C LEU A 17 -12.01 -26.04 -8.53
N GLU A 18 -12.35 -25.81 -9.80
CA GLU A 18 -12.48 -26.85 -10.83
C GLU A 18 -11.14 -27.45 -11.30
N LYS A 19 -10.04 -26.70 -11.23
CA LYS A 19 -8.69 -27.24 -11.42
C LYS A 19 -8.27 -28.11 -10.24
N ILE A 20 -8.54 -27.66 -9.01
CA ILE A 20 -8.32 -28.45 -7.79
C ILE A 20 -9.13 -29.74 -7.88
N LYS A 21 -10.47 -29.69 -8.04
CA LYS A 21 -11.34 -30.87 -8.20
C LYS A 21 -10.82 -31.86 -9.24
N ARG A 22 -10.33 -31.39 -10.41
CA ARG A 22 -9.74 -32.26 -11.43
C ARG A 22 -8.41 -32.89 -11.02
N GLN A 23 -7.53 -32.16 -10.35
CA GLN A 23 -6.29 -32.73 -9.79
C GLN A 23 -6.59 -33.75 -8.67
N LEU A 24 -7.56 -33.48 -7.80
CA LEU A 24 -8.04 -34.41 -6.77
C LEU A 24 -8.62 -35.70 -7.37
N ALA A 25 -9.43 -35.58 -8.42
CA ALA A 25 -10.04 -36.73 -9.09
C ALA A 25 -9.03 -37.61 -9.85
N SER A 26 -7.87 -37.05 -10.26
CA SER A 26 -6.86 -37.73 -11.09
C SER A 26 -6.22 -38.98 -10.44
N GLY A 27 -6.34 -39.13 -9.11
CA GLY A 27 -5.90 -40.32 -8.36
C GLY A 27 -7.02 -41.31 -8.00
N SER A 28 -8.29 -40.91 -8.09
CA SER A 28 -9.43 -41.69 -7.59
C SER A 28 -9.57 -43.03 -8.32
N GLY A 29 -9.93 -44.07 -7.58
CA GLY A 29 -10.13 -45.42 -8.12
C GLY A 29 -8.86 -46.23 -8.40
N ARG A 30 -7.65 -45.64 -8.31
CA ARG A 30 -6.40 -46.34 -8.64
C ARG A 30 -5.92 -47.30 -7.54
N ASN A 31 -6.02 -46.93 -6.27
CA ASN A 31 -5.58 -47.75 -5.13
C ASN A 31 -6.70 -47.90 -4.08
N LEU A 32 -7.81 -48.55 -4.47
CA LEU A 32 -8.94 -48.78 -3.57
C LEU A 32 -8.64 -49.88 -2.54
N LEU A 33 -8.77 -49.57 -1.25
CA LEU A 33 -8.79 -50.61 -0.22
C LEU A 33 -10.14 -51.32 -0.24
N GLN A 34 -10.16 -52.63 -0.43
CA GLN A 34 -11.40 -53.40 -0.54
C GLN A 34 -11.31 -54.78 0.10
N GLY A 35 -12.40 -55.23 0.71
CA GLY A 35 -12.46 -56.52 1.41
C GLY A 35 -13.76 -56.77 2.17
N PRO A 36 -13.88 -57.95 2.80
CA PRO A 36 -15.02 -58.27 3.65
C PRO A 36 -14.93 -57.56 5.00
N LEU A 37 -16.03 -56.96 5.44
CA LEU A 37 -16.24 -56.49 6.81
C LEU A 37 -17.65 -56.90 7.28
N PHE A 38 -17.76 -57.31 8.54
CA PHE A 38 -19.05 -57.42 9.20
C PHE A 38 -19.50 -56.02 9.63
N LYS A 39 -20.50 -55.46 8.94
CA LYS A 39 -21.16 -54.21 9.33
C LYS A 39 -22.33 -54.52 10.27
N ARG A 40 -22.45 -53.80 11.37
CA ARG A 40 -23.66 -53.83 12.20
C ARG A 40 -24.79 -53.08 11.50
N SER A 41 -26.00 -53.67 11.48
CA SER A 41 -27.21 -52.95 11.11
C SER A 41 -27.60 -51.97 12.22
N GLU A 42 -27.89 -50.73 11.84
CA GLU A 42 -28.26 -49.62 12.73
C GLU A 42 -29.53 -49.95 13.54
N THR A 43 -30.60 -50.37 12.84
CA THR A 43 -31.89 -50.75 13.45
C THR A 43 -31.86 -52.12 14.14
N LEU A 44 -31.58 -53.20 13.39
CA LEU A 44 -31.69 -54.58 13.88
C LEU A 44 -30.51 -55.04 14.77
N ARG A 45 -29.50 -54.19 14.99
CA ARG A 45 -28.23 -54.45 15.73
C ARG A 45 -27.44 -55.70 15.30
N LYS A 46 -27.85 -56.39 14.23
CA LYS A 46 -27.32 -57.64 13.68
C LYS A 46 -26.09 -57.42 12.80
N TRP A 47 -25.09 -58.29 12.97
CA TRP A 47 -23.90 -58.34 12.13
C TRP A 47 -24.20 -58.92 10.75
N ASN A 48 -23.66 -58.26 9.73
CA ASN A 48 -23.89 -58.55 8.33
C ASN A 48 -22.56 -58.43 7.57
N GLU A 49 -22.08 -59.50 6.96
CA GLU A 49 -20.94 -59.40 6.04
C GLU A 49 -21.29 -58.51 4.84
N ARG A 50 -20.36 -57.64 4.47
CA ARG A 50 -20.44 -56.75 3.30
C ARG A 50 -19.08 -56.69 2.64
N TRP A 51 -19.06 -56.60 1.31
CA TRP A 51 -17.86 -56.20 0.59
C TRP A 51 -17.76 -54.68 0.67
N VAL A 52 -16.75 -54.17 1.35
CA VAL A 52 -16.49 -52.74 1.54
C VAL A 52 -15.41 -52.30 0.57
N ILE A 53 -15.54 -51.08 0.05
CA ILE A 53 -14.61 -50.42 -0.86
C ILE A 53 -14.38 -49.00 -0.32
N LEU A 54 -13.12 -48.63 -0.07
CA LEU A 54 -12.70 -47.30 0.35
C LEU A 54 -11.80 -46.69 -0.72
N ASP A 55 -12.16 -45.51 -1.19
CA ASP A 55 -11.28 -44.65 -1.97
C ASP A 55 -10.50 -43.68 -1.04
N PRO A 56 -9.18 -43.90 -0.83
CA PRO A 56 -8.39 -43.09 0.09
C PRO A 56 -8.15 -41.66 -0.41
N THR A 57 -8.45 -41.34 -1.69
CA THR A 57 -8.24 -39.99 -2.22
C THR A 57 -9.46 -39.08 -2.06
N THR A 58 -10.64 -39.65 -1.80
CA THR A 58 -11.94 -38.94 -1.72
C THR A 58 -12.72 -39.16 -0.42
N GLY A 59 -12.31 -40.09 0.45
CA GLY A 59 -13.10 -40.48 1.63
C GLY A 59 -14.30 -41.36 1.32
N LYS A 60 -14.53 -41.71 0.04
CA LYS A 60 -15.72 -42.45 -0.39
C LYS A 60 -15.64 -43.91 0.06
N MET A 61 -16.31 -44.23 1.17
CA MET A 61 -16.43 -45.59 1.70
C MET A 61 -17.81 -46.18 1.34
N GLU A 62 -17.83 -47.14 0.43
CA GLU A 62 -19.05 -47.77 -0.08
C GLU A 62 -19.12 -49.24 0.33
N TYR A 63 -20.33 -49.83 0.36
CA TYR A 63 -20.48 -51.25 0.63
C TYR A 63 -21.52 -51.94 -0.26
N LYS A 64 -21.27 -53.24 -0.52
CA LYS A 64 -22.09 -54.15 -1.32
C LYS A 64 -22.45 -55.40 -0.50
N THR A 65 -23.42 -56.18 -0.95
CA THR A 65 -23.71 -57.51 -0.35
C THR A 65 -22.58 -58.50 -0.67
N ARG A 66 -22.06 -58.51 -1.91
CA ARG A 66 -20.96 -59.39 -2.37
C ARG A 66 -19.98 -58.67 -3.30
N ARG A 67 -18.74 -59.17 -3.42
CA ARG A 67 -17.66 -58.60 -4.25
C ARG A 67 -18.07 -58.33 -5.71
N ASN A 68 -18.72 -59.30 -6.33
CA ASN A 68 -19.05 -59.29 -7.77
C ASN A 68 -20.41 -58.66 -8.08
N GLU A 69 -21.06 -58.03 -7.09
CA GLU A 69 -22.35 -57.35 -7.26
C GLU A 69 -22.11 -55.97 -7.92
N PRO A 70 -22.87 -55.56 -8.96
CA PRO A 70 -22.69 -54.23 -9.55
C PRO A 70 -23.16 -53.14 -8.59
N THR A 71 -24.35 -53.32 -8.01
CA THR A 71 -25.08 -52.34 -7.20
C THR A 71 -24.38 -52.00 -5.88
N ILE A 72 -24.24 -50.71 -5.59
CA ILE A 72 -23.85 -50.20 -4.27
C ILE A 72 -25.06 -50.27 -3.32
N LYS A 73 -24.87 -50.80 -2.11
CA LYS A 73 -25.93 -50.99 -1.10
C LYS A 73 -26.03 -49.84 -0.10
N GLY A 74 -25.04 -48.95 -0.09
CA GLY A 74 -24.98 -47.75 0.74
C GLY A 74 -23.55 -47.31 0.99
N THR A 75 -23.43 -46.18 1.70
CA THR A 75 -22.15 -45.57 2.06
C THR A 75 -21.96 -45.53 3.58
N ILE A 76 -20.70 -45.46 3.97
CA ILE A 76 -20.25 -45.06 5.30
C ILE A 76 -19.68 -43.66 5.12
N LEU A 77 -20.20 -42.70 5.89
CA LEU A 77 -19.73 -41.32 5.86
C LEU A 77 -18.80 -41.10 7.04
N PHE A 78 -17.71 -40.39 6.80
CA PHE A 78 -16.80 -39.83 7.80
C PHE A 78 -16.16 -38.57 7.22
N ASP A 79 -15.66 -37.72 8.09
CA ASP A 79 -15.06 -36.42 7.79
C ASP A 79 -13.72 -36.27 8.55
N GLU A 80 -13.06 -35.12 8.40
CA GLU A 80 -11.76 -34.85 9.02
C GLU A 80 -11.80 -34.86 10.57
N ASN A 81 -12.98 -34.72 11.18
CA ASN A 81 -13.19 -34.67 12.64
C ASN A 81 -13.79 -35.98 13.20
N SER A 82 -13.98 -37.00 12.37
CA SER A 82 -14.62 -38.25 12.77
C SER A 82 -13.71 -39.10 13.66
N THR A 83 -14.29 -39.72 14.69
CA THR A 83 -13.58 -40.58 15.64
C THR A 83 -13.48 -42.00 15.08
N ILE A 84 -12.33 -42.34 14.50
CA ILE A 84 -12.01 -43.64 13.94
C ILE A 84 -11.09 -44.37 14.92
N THR A 85 -11.44 -45.58 15.39
CA THR A 85 -10.59 -46.38 16.29
C THR A 85 -10.79 -47.88 16.13
N ILE A 86 -9.79 -48.68 16.52
CA ILE A 86 -10.03 -50.06 16.94
C ILE A 86 -10.67 -50.00 18.33
N SER A 87 -11.83 -50.62 18.51
CA SER A 87 -12.51 -50.61 19.80
C SER A 87 -11.81 -51.53 20.79
N PRO A 88 -11.53 -51.08 22.04
CA PRO A 88 -11.02 -51.95 23.09
C PRO A 88 -12.06 -52.99 23.56
N VAL A 89 -13.34 -52.80 23.20
CA VAL A 89 -14.44 -53.70 23.53
C VAL A 89 -14.83 -54.52 22.31
N ASN A 90 -14.84 -55.86 22.44
CA ASN A 90 -15.36 -56.76 21.43
C ASN A 90 -16.90 -56.73 21.41
N PHE A 91 -17.48 -55.76 20.70
CA PHE A 91 -18.93 -55.64 20.53
C PHE A 91 -19.56 -56.68 19.56
N GLN A 92 -18.75 -57.62 19.04
CA GLN A 92 -19.23 -58.85 18.38
C GLN A 92 -19.44 -60.00 19.38
N GLY A 93 -18.86 -59.94 20.58
CA GLY A 93 -19.07 -60.89 21.68
C GLY A 93 -18.44 -62.28 21.51
N LEU A 94 -18.10 -62.71 20.30
CA LEU A 94 -17.36 -63.97 20.08
C LEU A 94 -15.85 -63.75 20.29
N PRO A 95 -15.16 -64.53 21.14
CA PRO A 95 -13.74 -64.31 21.48
C PRO A 95 -12.78 -64.21 20.28
N LYS A 96 -13.08 -64.87 19.15
CA LYS A 96 -12.26 -64.76 17.92
C LYS A 96 -12.22 -63.36 17.28
N TYR A 97 -13.10 -62.44 17.73
CA TYR A 97 -13.17 -61.05 17.27
C TYR A 97 -12.55 -60.04 18.26
N ASN A 98 -11.81 -60.51 19.28
CA ASN A 98 -11.02 -59.65 20.15
C ASN A 98 -9.97 -58.87 19.35
N GLY A 99 -9.99 -57.54 19.43
CA GLY A 99 -9.12 -56.66 18.63
C GLY A 99 -9.51 -56.55 17.14
N CYS A 100 -10.60 -57.19 16.69
CA CYS A 100 -11.08 -57.12 15.30
C CYS A 100 -12.15 -56.03 15.08
N CYS A 101 -12.64 -55.41 16.16
CA CYS A 101 -13.76 -54.47 16.18
C CYS A 101 -13.30 -53.04 15.86
N ILE A 102 -13.96 -52.36 14.92
CA ILE A 102 -13.66 -51.01 14.45
C ILE A 102 -14.87 -50.09 14.69
N TYR A 103 -14.62 -48.93 15.30
CA TYR A 103 -15.61 -47.88 15.54
C TYR A 103 -15.32 -46.67 14.64
N ILE A 104 -16.37 -46.10 14.05
CA ILE A 104 -16.34 -44.81 13.35
C ILE A 104 -17.55 -44.00 13.83
N GLY A 105 -17.33 -42.97 14.65
CA GLY A 105 -18.37 -42.02 15.09
C GLY A 105 -18.17 -40.67 14.44
N THR A 106 -19.20 -40.12 13.79
CA THR A 106 -19.11 -38.83 13.08
C THR A 106 -19.61 -37.64 13.93
N PRO A 107 -19.17 -36.40 13.65
CA PRO A 107 -19.66 -35.19 14.34
C PRO A 107 -21.18 -35.00 14.27
N GLN A 108 -21.83 -35.55 13.23
CA GLN A 108 -23.28 -35.54 13.05
C GLN A 108 -23.99 -36.62 13.89
N LYS A 109 -23.30 -37.19 14.89
CA LYS A 109 -23.78 -38.22 15.84
C LYS A 109 -24.24 -39.52 15.16
N LYS A 110 -23.50 -39.95 14.13
CA LYS A 110 -23.75 -41.22 13.44
C LYS A 110 -22.64 -42.23 13.72
N ASP A 111 -23.01 -43.36 14.31
CA ASP A 111 -22.07 -44.38 14.77
C ASP A 111 -22.10 -45.62 13.87
N TYR A 112 -20.94 -45.96 13.32
CA TYR A 112 -20.73 -47.16 12.53
C TYR A 112 -19.88 -48.17 13.31
N PHE A 113 -20.47 -49.33 13.58
CA PHE A 113 -19.81 -50.47 14.20
C PHE A 113 -19.47 -51.51 13.13
N LEU A 114 -18.18 -51.80 12.96
CA LEU A 114 -17.64 -52.73 11.96
C LEU A 114 -16.75 -53.78 12.65
N CYS A 115 -16.56 -54.94 12.03
CA CYS A 115 -15.62 -55.96 12.52
C CYS A 115 -14.93 -56.65 11.34
N ALA A 116 -13.61 -56.81 11.42
CA ALA A 116 -12.82 -57.61 10.48
C ALA A 116 -12.75 -59.09 10.91
N GLU A 117 -12.21 -59.97 10.06
CA GLU A 117 -11.99 -61.37 10.42
C GLU A 117 -10.69 -61.60 11.23
N THR A 118 -9.72 -60.67 11.18
CA THR A 118 -8.49 -60.72 11.99
C THR A 118 -8.12 -59.35 12.58
N PRO A 119 -7.32 -59.29 13.66
CA PRO A 119 -6.84 -58.01 14.22
C PRO A 119 -5.90 -57.26 13.27
N GLY A 120 -5.14 -57.98 12.44
CA GLY A 120 -4.30 -57.38 11.38
C GLY A 120 -5.14 -56.63 10.35
N ALA A 121 -6.22 -57.25 9.87
CA ALA A 121 -7.16 -56.59 8.97
C ALA A 121 -7.89 -55.41 9.64
N ALA A 122 -8.21 -55.49 10.95
CA ALA A 122 -8.80 -54.37 11.66
C ALA A 122 -7.85 -53.15 11.76
N LYS A 123 -6.56 -53.40 12.02
CA LYS A 123 -5.49 -52.38 11.94
C LYS A 123 -5.40 -51.80 10.53
N ALA A 124 -5.32 -52.65 9.50
CA ALA A 124 -5.19 -52.24 8.11
C ALA A 124 -6.32 -51.29 7.64
N TRP A 125 -7.58 -51.58 8.02
CA TRP A 125 -8.71 -50.68 7.79
C TRP A 125 -8.57 -49.36 8.55
N VAL A 126 -8.26 -49.38 9.86
CA VAL A 126 -8.14 -48.16 10.69
C VAL A 126 -6.99 -47.27 10.25
N THR A 127 -5.82 -47.82 9.95
CA THR A 127 -4.67 -47.06 9.44
C THR A 127 -4.98 -46.38 8.11
N THR A 128 -5.65 -47.07 7.19
CA THR A 128 -6.05 -46.48 5.90
C THR A 128 -7.14 -45.42 6.06
N LEU A 129 -8.09 -45.63 6.98
CA LEU A 129 -9.11 -44.63 7.30
C LEU A 129 -8.50 -43.35 7.90
N HIS A 130 -7.51 -43.45 8.79
CA HIS A 130 -6.77 -42.28 9.29
C HIS A 130 -5.94 -41.58 8.19
N ALA A 131 -5.27 -42.34 7.32
CA ALA A 131 -4.57 -41.73 6.18
C ALA A 131 -5.55 -40.99 5.25
N THR A 132 -6.77 -41.51 5.08
CA THR A 132 -7.86 -40.86 4.35
C THR A 132 -8.40 -39.62 5.10
N GLN A 133 -8.47 -39.66 6.43
CA GLN A 133 -8.84 -38.52 7.27
C GLN A 133 -7.87 -37.35 7.13
N LEU A 134 -6.56 -37.63 6.98
CA LEU A 134 -5.55 -36.62 6.65
C LEU A 134 -5.74 -36.04 5.25
N VAL A 135 -6.13 -36.85 4.26
CA VAL A 135 -6.48 -36.36 2.91
C VAL A 135 -7.67 -35.40 2.96
N LEU A 136 -8.74 -35.76 3.67
CA LEU A 136 -9.93 -34.90 3.84
C LEU A 136 -9.56 -33.58 4.54
N LYS A 137 -8.71 -33.63 5.57
CA LYS A 137 -8.19 -32.44 6.25
C LYS A 137 -7.40 -31.53 5.30
N ALA A 138 -6.45 -32.08 4.55
CA ALA A 138 -5.62 -31.31 3.61
C ALA A 138 -6.45 -30.68 2.49
N HIS A 139 -7.47 -31.39 1.98
CA HIS A 139 -8.41 -30.83 0.99
C HIS A 139 -9.17 -29.62 1.55
N LYS A 140 -9.65 -29.70 2.80
CA LYS A 140 -10.35 -28.61 3.47
C LYS A 140 -9.43 -27.40 3.68
N GLU A 141 -8.24 -27.61 4.24
CA GLU A 141 -7.23 -26.56 4.45
C GLU A 141 -6.84 -25.87 3.13
N ALA A 142 -6.74 -26.61 2.02
CA ALA A 142 -6.46 -26.05 0.70
C ALA A 142 -7.63 -25.24 0.12
N VAL A 143 -8.88 -25.63 0.36
CA VAL A 143 -10.08 -24.86 -0.03
C VAL A 143 -10.22 -23.59 0.81
N ASP A 144 -10.06 -23.69 2.14
CA ASP A 144 -10.13 -22.54 3.05
C ASP A 144 -9.00 -21.50 2.77
N SER A 145 -7.87 -21.95 2.23
CA SER A 145 -6.69 -21.11 1.88
C SER A 145 -6.73 -20.47 0.49
N LEU A 146 -7.84 -20.59 -0.27
CA LEU A 146 -7.96 -20.11 -1.65
C LEU A 146 -7.82 -18.58 -1.83
N SER A 147 -7.78 -17.81 -0.73
CA SER A 147 -7.65 -16.35 -0.72
C SER A 147 -6.20 -15.83 -0.76
N GLY A 148 -5.17 -16.66 -0.52
CA GLY A 148 -3.81 -16.13 -0.29
C GLY A 148 -2.59 -16.99 -0.67
N SER A 149 -2.67 -18.32 -0.79
CA SER A 149 -1.47 -19.15 -1.07
C SER A 149 -1.78 -20.49 -1.76
N GLY A 150 -2.20 -20.44 -3.02
CA GLY A 150 -2.65 -21.63 -3.76
C GLY A 150 -1.57 -22.64 -4.20
N SER A 151 -0.27 -22.27 -4.21
CA SER A 151 0.79 -23.16 -4.73
C SER A 151 1.31 -24.17 -3.70
N ALA A 152 1.65 -23.70 -2.49
CA ALA A 152 2.20 -24.56 -1.44
C ALA A 152 1.17 -25.57 -0.90
N THR A 153 -0.09 -25.17 -0.75
CA THR A 153 -1.19 -26.01 -0.26
C THR A 153 -1.49 -27.19 -1.20
N LEU A 154 -1.44 -26.97 -2.52
CA LEU A 154 -1.55 -28.04 -3.52
C LEU A 154 -0.43 -29.08 -3.41
N GLY A 155 0.81 -28.67 -3.09
CA GLY A 155 1.93 -29.59 -2.85
C GLY A 155 1.70 -30.49 -1.63
N THR A 156 1.19 -29.92 -0.53
CA THR A 156 0.81 -30.68 0.66
C THR A 156 -0.28 -31.71 0.34
N VAL A 157 -1.35 -31.29 -0.35
CA VAL A 157 -2.45 -32.18 -0.76
C VAL A 157 -1.94 -33.35 -1.61
N ALA A 158 -1.12 -33.09 -2.62
CA ALA A 158 -0.55 -34.14 -3.47
C ALA A 158 0.29 -35.15 -2.67
N THR A 159 1.06 -34.67 -1.69
CA THR A 159 1.89 -35.51 -0.81
C THR A 159 1.04 -36.40 0.09
N VAL A 160 0.00 -35.85 0.73
CA VAL A 160 -0.88 -36.61 1.63
C VAL A 160 -1.73 -37.62 0.84
N VAL A 161 -2.19 -37.27 -0.36
CA VAL A 161 -2.85 -38.21 -1.29
C VAL A 161 -1.92 -39.35 -1.70
N ALA A 162 -0.66 -39.07 -2.04
CA ALA A 162 0.31 -40.11 -2.37
C ALA A 162 0.58 -41.06 -1.19
N ALA A 163 0.72 -40.51 0.03
CA ALA A 163 0.88 -41.29 1.26
C ALA A 163 -0.33 -42.22 1.51
N ALA A 164 -1.56 -41.70 1.43
CA ALA A 164 -2.77 -42.48 1.66
C ALA A 164 -2.98 -43.59 0.62
N ASN A 165 -2.61 -43.36 -0.65
CA ASN A 165 -2.58 -44.40 -1.68
C ASN A 165 -1.56 -45.51 -1.34
N SER A 166 -0.37 -45.14 -0.86
CA SER A 166 0.67 -46.10 -0.44
C SER A 166 0.21 -46.94 0.75
N THR A 167 -0.35 -46.29 1.79
CA THR A 167 -0.95 -46.96 2.95
C THR A 167 -2.05 -47.93 2.55
N ALA A 168 -2.96 -47.55 1.65
CA ALA A 168 -4.02 -48.44 1.15
C ALA A 168 -3.46 -49.66 0.42
N LEU A 169 -2.43 -49.49 -0.42
CA LEU A 169 -1.76 -50.57 -1.13
C LEU A 169 -1.04 -51.54 -0.18
N GLU A 170 -0.35 -51.04 0.85
CA GLU A 170 0.27 -51.87 1.88
C GLU A 170 -0.79 -52.62 2.71
N CYS A 171 -1.79 -51.90 3.23
CA CYS A 171 -2.87 -52.45 4.03
C CYS A 171 -3.71 -53.51 3.29
N SER A 172 -3.79 -53.44 1.95
CA SER A 172 -4.47 -54.46 1.14
C SER A 172 -3.91 -55.87 1.33
N LYS A 173 -2.62 -56.01 1.65
CA LYS A 173 -1.94 -57.30 1.89
C LYS A 173 -2.48 -58.00 3.14
N GLU A 174 -2.69 -57.24 4.22
CA GLU A 174 -3.30 -57.73 5.47
C GLU A 174 -4.76 -58.17 5.25
N ILE A 175 -5.53 -57.42 4.45
CA ILE A 175 -6.90 -57.82 4.08
C ILE A 175 -6.89 -59.12 3.28
N GLN A 176 -5.97 -59.26 2.31
CA GLN A 176 -5.82 -60.49 1.52
C GLN A 176 -5.39 -61.69 2.38
N ALA A 177 -4.49 -61.49 3.35
CA ALA A 177 -4.09 -62.51 4.31
C ALA A 177 -5.26 -62.98 5.20
N ALA A 178 -6.07 -62.03 5.70
CA ALA A 178 -7.27 -62.35 6.48
C ALA A 178 -8.31 -63.15 5.67
N MET A 179 -8.48 -62.85 4.38
CA MET A 179 -9.34 -63.64 3.48
C MET A 179 -8.86 -65.10 3.35
N GLN A 180 -7.55 -65.35 3.30
CA GLN A 180 -6.99 -66.70 3.26
C GLN A 180 -7.20 -67.48 4.58
N VAL A 181 -7.17 -66.80 5.74
CA VAL A 181 -7.54 -67.41 7.04
C VAL A 181 -9.01 -67.81 7.05
N SER A 182 -9.91 -66.94 6.57
CA SER A 182 -11.34 -67.24 6.44
C SER A 182 -11.59 -68.48 5.56
N LEU A 183 -10.93 -68.54 4.40
CA LEU A 183 -11.05 -69.67 3.47
C LEU A 183 -10.61 -71.00 4.09
N ARG A 184 -9.47 -71.04 4.79
CA ARG A 184 -9.00 -72.26 5.48
C ARG A 184 -9.95 -72.71 6.58
N ASN A 185 -10.54 -71.77 7.33
CA ASN A 185 -11.50 -72.09 8.40
C ASN A 185 -12.79 -72.75 7.87
N ALA A 186 -13.14 -72.54 6.60
CA ALA A 186 -14.33 -73.12 5.97
C ALA A 186 -14.12 -74.56 5.44
N LEU A 187 -12.87 -75.03 5.31
CA LEU A 187 -12.49 -76.23 4.56
C LEU A 187 -11.94 -77.38 5.44
N LYS A 188 -12.50 -77.58 6.65
CA LYS A 188 -11.99 -78.60 7.60
C LYS A 188 -11.94 -80.01 6.99
N ILE A 189 -10.74 -80.61 7.00
CA ILE A 189 -10.44 -81.94 6.45
C ILE A 189 -10.58 -83.02 7.55
N THR A 190 -11.09 -84.20 7.18
CA THR A 190 -11.23 -85.38 8.05
C THR A 190 -10.38 -86.53 7.52
N ALA A 191 -9.59 -87.19 8.39
CA ALA A 191 -8.78 -88.35 8.04
C ALA A 191 -9.48 -89.68 8.40
N ILE A 192 -9.21 -90.74 7.63
CA ILE A 192 -9.81 -92.07 7.78
C ILE A 192 -8.77 -93.07 8.31
N LYS A 193 -9.19 -94.01 9.17
CA LYS A 193 -8.37 -95.12 9.67
C LYS A 193 -8.43 -96.35 8.74
N PRO A 194 -7.34 -97.11 8.56
CA PRO A 194 -7.39 -98.43 7.92
C PRO A 194 -8.00 -99.51 8.84
N VAL A 195 -8.37 -100.64 8.23
CA VAL A 195 -8.78 -101.88 8.90
C VAL A 195 -7.59 -102.84 8.98
N ASP A 196 -7.58 -103.69 10.01
CA ASP A 196 -6.46 -104.55 10.40
C ASP A 196 -6.84 -106.04 10.32
N GLY A 197 -5.88 -106.91 10.01
CA GLY A 197 -6.07 -108.35 9.83
C GLY A 197 -4.80 -109.08 9.40
N PRO A 198 -4.65 -110.40 9.64
CA PRO A 198 -3.36 -111.08 9.49
C PRO A 198 -2.99 -111.32 8.02
N LEU A 199 -1.85 -110.78 7.57
CA LEU A 199 -1.27 -111.10 6.25
C LEU A 199 -0.39 -112.37 6.32
N ASP A 200 -0.38 -113.12 5.22
CA ASP A 200 0.53 -114.25 4.96
C ASP A 200 1.91 -113.75 4.46
N ASP A 201 2.99 -114.49 4.75
CA ASP A 201 4.37 -114.07 4.45
C ASP A 201 4.63 -113.81 2.95
N LEU A 202 4.04 -114.62 2.06
CA LEU A 202 4.17 -114.40 0.61
C LEU A 202 3.41 -113.12 0.17
N THR A 203 2.31 -112.82 0.85
CA THR A 203 1.56 -111.57 0.68
C THR A 203 2.33 -110.37 1.24
N ILE A 204 2.98 -110.50 2.41
CA ILE A 204 3.85 -109.47 2.99
C ILE A 204 5.02 -109.14 2.05
N MET A 205 5.67 -110.14 1.46
CA MET A 205 6.77 -109.91 0.51
C MET A 205 6.31 -109.18 -0.76
N LYS A 206 5.17 -109.60 -1.33
CA LYS A 206 4.58 -108.94 -2.52
C LYS A 206 4.16 -107.50 -2.22
N GLU A 207 3.52 -107.27 -1.08
CA GLU A 207 3.10 -105.93 -0.67
C GLU A 207 4.31 -105.04 -0.36
N THR A 208 5.36 -105.58 0.26
CA THR A 208 6.63 -104.85 0.48
C THR A 208 7.25 -104.41 -0.85
N LEU A 209 7.30 -105.28 -1.86
CA LEU A 209 7.81 -104.92 -3.19
C LEU A 209 6.89 -103.90 -3.89
N ARG A 210 5.56 -104.04 -3.78
CA ARG A 210 4.57 -103.09 -4.30
C ARG A 210 4.75 -101.70 -3.68
N VAL A 211 4.91 -101.63 -2.36
CA VAL A 211 5.16 -100.39 -1.61
C VAL A 211 6.50 -99.78 -1.99
N LYS A 212 7.56 -100.58 -2.22
CA LYS A 212 8.86 -100.06 -2.66
C LYS A 212 8.85 -99.50 -4.07
N ASP A 213 8.11 -100.10 -5.00
CA ASP A 213 7.91 -99.50 -6.32
C ASP A 213 7.04 -98.22 -6.25
N GLU A 214 6.00 -98.22 -5.42
CA GLU A 214 5.19 -97.03 -5.15
C GLU A 214 5.99 -95.89 -4.48
N GLU A 215 6.91 -96.19 -3.56
CA GLU A 215 7.87 -95.23 -3.00
C GLU A 215 8.80 -94.65 -4.08
N LEU A 216 9.36 -95.48 -4.96
CA LEU A 216 10.22 -95.02 -6.06
C LEU A 216 9.45 -94.16 -7.08
N GLN A 217 8.21 -94.53 -7.40
CA GLN A 217 7.32 -93.72 -8.25
C GLN A 217 6.92 -92.40 -7.58
N ASN A 218 6.70 -92.39 -6.26
CA ASN A 218 6.48 -91.18 -5.47
C ASN A 218 7.71 -90.26 -5.51
N LEU A 219 8.91 -90.80 -5.23
CA LEU A 219 10.17 -90.04 -5.27
C LEU A 219 10.46 -89.48 -6.67
N SER A 220 10.19 -90.25 -7.73
CA SER A 220 10.31 -89.79 -9.12
C SER A 220 9.35 -88.64 -9.46
N ARG A 221 8.14 -88.62 -8.89
CA ARG A 221 7.21 -87.49 -9.02
C ARG A 221 7.67 -86.28 -8.18
N GLU A 222 8.16 -86.51 -6.98
CA GLU A 222 8.64 -85.46 -6.08
C GLU A 222 9.89 -84.74 -6.63
N LEU A 223 10.85 -85.49 -7.21
CA LEU A 223 12.01 -84.92 -7.90
C LEU A 223 11.60 -84.03 -9.07
N ARG A 224 10.72 -84.51 -9.96
CA ARG A 224 10.19 -83.69 -11.07
C ARG A 224 9.42 -82.45 -10.59
N SER A 225 8.75 -82.53 -9.44
CA SER A 225 8.13 -81.36 -8.81
C SER A 225 9.18 -80.36 -8.31
N ARG A 226 10.27 -80.84 -7.69
CA ARG A 226 11.41 -79.99 -7.26
C ARG A 226 12.09 -79.33 -8.47
N ASP A 227 12.35 -80.06 -9.54
CA ASP A 227 12.95 -79.53 -10.77
C ASP A 227 12.09 -78.41 -11.38
N SER A 228 10.76 -78.60 -11.39
CA SER A 228 9.82 -77.57 -11.82
C SER A 228 9.85 -76.32 -10.92
N THR A 229 9.95 -76.48 -9.59
CA THR A 229 10.10 -75.36 -8.66
C THR A 229 11.46 -74.66 -8.79
N ILE A 230 12.54 -75.42 -8.99
CA ILE A 230 13.89 -74.87 -9.23
C ILE A 230 13.90 -74.02 -10.50
N LYS A 231 13.24 -74.49 -11.58
CA LYS A 231 13.09 -73.70 -12.79
C LYS A 231 12.28 -72.42 -12.55
N GLU A 232 11.12 -72.51 -11.90
CA GLU A 232 10.28 -71.34 -11.59
C GLU A 232 11.03 -70.29 -10.73
N LEU A 233 11.93 -70.73 -9.84
CA LEU A 233 12.82 -69.86 -9.08
C LEU A 233 13.93 -69.25 -9.93
N ALA A 234 14.54 -70.00 -10.86
CA ALA A 234 15.55 -69.49 -11.79
C ALA A 234 14.97 -68.45 -12.77
N ASP A 235 13.77 -68.70 -13.29
CA ASP A 235 13.05 -67.78 -14.17
C ASP A 235 12.78 -66.44 -13.41
N LYS A 236 12.23 -66.51 -12.19
CA LYS A 236 11.99 -65.32 -11.33
C LYS A 236 13.25 -64.58 -10.90
N LEU A 237 14.36 -65.29 -10.65
CA LEU A 237 15.65 -64.66 -10.35
C LEU A 237 16.18 -63.89 -11.57
N SER A 238 15.92 -64.39 -12.78
CA SER A 238 16.28 -63.73 -14.04
C SER A 238 15.44 -62.46 -14.25
N GLU A 239 14.11 -62.55 -14.11
CA GLU A 239 13.20 -61.39 -14.11
C GLU A 239 13.62 -60.32 -13.08
N THR A 240 14.02 -60.75 -11.88
CA THR A 240 14.48 -59.85 -10.81
C THR A 240 15.81 -59.17 -11.16
N ALA A 241 16.73 -59.88 -11.81
CA ALA A 241 17.99 -59.31 -12.28
C ALA A 241 17.79 -58.28 -13.41
N GLU A 242 16.93 -58.59 -14.40
CA GLU A 242 16.58 -57.67 -15.48
C GLU A 242 15.86 -56.41 -14.97
N ALA A 243 14.95 -56.56 -14.00
CA ALA A 243 14.31 -55.44 -13.32
C ALA A 243 15.32 -54.58 -12.55
N ALA A 244 16.29 -55.19 -11.86
CA ALA A 244 17.34 -54.48 -11.12
C ALA A 244 18.29 -53.70 -12.05
N VAL A 245 18.71 -54.29 -13.17
CA VAL A 245 19.51 -53.61 -14.22
C VAL A 245 18.73 -52.45 -14.83
N SER A 246 17.44 -52.65 -15.13
CA SER A 246 16.57 -51.59 -15.65
C SER A 246 16.41 -50.43 -14.67
N ALA A 247 16.21 -50.72 -13.39
CA ALA A 247 16.12 -49.70 -12.33
C ALA A 247 17.44 -48.95 -12.14
N ALA A 248 18.59 -49.62 -12.20
CA ALA A 248 19.91 -49.00 -12.11
C ALA A 248 20.18 -48.06 -13.31
N SER A 249 19.82 -48.48 -14.52
CA SER A 249 19.93 -47.65 -15.74
C SER A 249 19.04 -46.40 -15.68
N ALA A 250 17.80 -46.55 -15.20
CA ALA A 250 16.89 -45.43 -14.97
C ALA A 250 17.45 -44.46 -13.92
N ALA A 251 17.96 -44.97 -12.79
CA ALA A 251 18.57 -44.16 -11.73
C ALA A 251 19.81 -43.38 -12.21
N HIS A 252 20.68 -44.00 -13.02
CA HIS A 252 21.83 -43.33 -13.63
C HIS A 252 21.39 -42.20 -14.59
N THR A 253 20.35 -42.45 -15.40
CA THR A 253 19.78 -41.43 -16.30
C THR A 253 19.21 -40.25 -15.53
N MET A 254 18.49 -40.51 -14.43
CA MET A 254 17.95 -39.48 -13.54
C MET A 254 19.05 -38.67 -12.82
N ASP A 255 20.14 -39.31 -12.40
CA ASP A 255 21.29 -38.63 -11.81
C ASP A 255 21.97 -37.67 -12.79
N GLU A 256 22.12 -38.07 -14.05
CA GLU A 256 22.73 -37.22 -15.08
C GLU A 256 21.84 -36.00 -15.41
N GLN A 257 20.52 -36.20 -15.54
CA GLN A 257 19.58 -35.08 -15.69
C GLN A 257 19.61 -34.15 -14.45
N ARG A 258 19.74 -34.71 -13.25
CA ARG A 258 19.90 -33.92 -12.01
C ARG A 258 21.15 -33.04 -12.04
N LYS A 259 22.30 -33.55 -12.48
CA LYS A 259 23.55 -32.77 -12.60
C LYS A 259 23.38 -31.59 -13.55
N ILE A 260 22.78 -31.82 -14.72
CA ILE A 260 22.52 -30.76 -15.72
C ILE A 260 21.65 -29.67 -15.11
N VAL A 261 20.52 -30.03 -14.48
CA VAL A 261 19.61 -29.08 -13.83
C VAL A 261 20.27 -28.32 -12.68
N CYS A 262 21.15 -28.95 -11.89
CA CYS A 262 21.92 -28.26 -10.85
C CYS A 262 22.86 -27.19 -11.42
N VAL A 263 23.55 -27.48 -12.54
CA VAL A 263 24.45 -26.52 -13.20
C VAL A 263 23.66 -25.36 -13.82
N GLU A 264 22.49 -25.62 -14.41
CA GLU A 264 21.61 -24.56 -14.91
C GLU A 264 21.03 -23.70 -13.77
N PHE A 265 20.65 -24.31 -12.65
CA PHE A 265 20.17 -23.60 -11.47
C PHE A 265 21.27 -22.69 -10.87
N GLU A 266 22.50 -23.18 -10.74
CA GLU A 266 23.64 -22.35 -10.32
C GLU A 266 23.89 -21.17 -11.26
N ARG A 267 23.80 -21.39 -12.58
CA ARG A 267 23.96 -20.32 -13.57
C ARG A 267 22.86 -19.27 -13.40
N LEU A 268 21.60 -19.69 -13.34
CA LEU A 268 20.45 -18.80 -13.17
C LEU A 268 20.50 -18.03 -11.84
N SER A 269 20.96 -18.66 -10.76
CA SER A 269 21.17 -17.98 -9.47
C SER A 269 22.23 -16.88 -9.59
N LYS A 270 23.40 -17.19 -10.17
CA LYS A 270 24.49 -16.22 -10.37
C LYS A 270 24.12 -15.11 -11.36
N ASP A 271 23.26 -15.39 -12.35
CA ASP A 271 22.72 -14.39 -13.27
C ASP A 271 21.70 -13.47 -12.56
N SER A 272 20.86 -14.03 -11.67
CA SER A 272 19.90 -13.30 -10.84
C SER A 272 20.59 -12.35 -9.86
N GLU A 273 21.61 -12.81 -9.12
CA GLU A 273 22.41 -11.96 -8.22
C GLU A 273 23.05 -10.78 -8.96
N ARG A 274 23.60 -11.02 -10.16
CA ARG A 274 24.17 -9.95 -11.00
C ARG A 274 23.11 -8.94 -11.46
N GLN A 275 21.88 -9.37 -11.75
CA GLN A 275 20.76 -8.45 -12.03
C GLN A 275 20.33 -7.67 -10.79
N GLN A 276 20.27 -8.32 -9.62
CA GLN A 276 19.90 -7.69 -8.34
C GLN A 276 20.88 -6.59 -7.93
N GLU A 277 22.19 -6.86 -7.94
CA GLU A 277 23.20 -5.83 -7.63
C GLU A 277 23.22 -4.71 -8.69
N THR A 278 22.97 -5.02 -9.97
CA THR A 278 22.80 -3.99 -11.01
C THR A 278 21.60 -3.08 -10.75
N ALA A 279 20.46 -3.65 -10.32
CA ALA A 279 19.27 -2.87 -9.98
C ALA A 279 19.47 -2.00 -8.72
N LYS A 280 20.13 -2.55 -7.69
CA LYS A 280 20.52 -1.88 -6.44
C LYS A 280 21.45 -0.70 -6.68
N LEU A 281 22.44 -0.83 -7.56
CA LEU A 281 23.32 0.28 -7.97
C LEU A 281 22.53 1.39 -8.67
N LYS A 282 21.60 1.06 -9.58
CA LYS A 282 20.73 2.04 -10.24
C LYS A 282 19.76 2.72 -9.29
N LEU A 283 19.23 2.01 -8.29
CA LEU A 283 18.39 2.61 -7.24
C LEU A 283 19.18 3.66 -6.46
N LYS A 284 20.41 3.35 -6.05
CA LYS A 284 21.27 4.33 -5.37
C LYS A 284 21.60 5.53 -6.26
N GLU A 285 21.91 5.32 -7.54
CA GLU A 285 22.16 6.41 -8.50
C GLU A 285 20.95 7.35 -8.65
N LEU A 286 19.73 6.80 -8.60
CA LEU A 286 18.49 7.58 -8.62
C LEU A 286 18.23 8.29 -7.28
N GLU A 287 18.51 7.64 -6.14
CA GLU A 287 18.44 8.23 -4.80
C GLU A 287 19.39 9.44 -4.66
N ASP A 288 20.64 9.30 -5.08
CA ASP A 288 21.65 10.36 -5.07
C ASP A 288 21.19 11.57 -5.93
N LYS A 289 20.63 11.32 -7.12
CA LYS A 289 20.02 12.34 -7.99
C LYS A 289 18.81 13.02 -7.36
N THR A 290 17.90 12.26 -6.77
CA THR A 290 16.73 12.80 -6.07
C THR A 290 17.14 13.66 -4.87
N SER A 291 18.18 13.26 -4.12
CA SER A 291 18.73 14.08 -3.02
C SER A 291 19.32 15.41 -3.52
N THR A 292 19.83 15.44 -4.75
CA THR A 292 20.41 16.63 -5.38
C THR A 292 19.31 17.58 -5.85
N LEU A 293 18.31 17.06 -6.57
CA LEU A 293 17.13 17.82 -7.01
C LEU A 293 16.32 18.36 -5.82
N SER A 294 16.25 17.65 -4.69
CA SER A 294 15.60 18.17 -3.48
C SER A 294 16.31 19.42 -2.95
N LYS A 295 17.66 19.41 -2.87
CA LYS A 295 18.46 20.55 -2.42
C LYS A 295 18.32 21.75 -3.35
N GLU A 296 18.31 21.51 -4.66
CA GLU A 296 18.06 22.53 -5.68
C GLU A 296 16.66 23.17 -5.52
N LYS A 297 15.62 22.34 -5.38
CA LYS A 297 14.25 22.80 -5.07
C LYS A 297 14.19 23.61 -3.78
N ASP A 298 14.88 23.19 -2.72
CA ASP A 298 14.93 23.92 -1.45
C ASP A 298 15.67 25.26 -1.55
N GLN A 299 16.66 25.37 -2.44
CA GLN A 299 17.35 26.62 -2.74
C GLN A 299 16.48 27.58 -3.56
N LEU A 300 15.84 27.09 -4.63
CA LEU A 300 14.90 27.87 -5.46
C LEU A 300 13.70 28.40 -4.65
N VAL A 301 13.23 27.66 -3.64
CA VAL A 301 12.20 28.13 -2.69
C VAL A 301 12.70 29.33 -1.86
N LYS A 302 13.93 29.28 -1.34
CA LYS A 302 14.51 30.42 -0.60
C LYS A 302 14.68 31.66 -1.48
N GLU A 303 15.12 31.47 -2.72
CA GLU A 303 15.30 32.55 -3.70
C GLU A 303 13.96 33.20 -4.07
N ARG A 304 12.93 32.39 -4.34
CA ARG A 304 11.54 32.86 -4.50
C ARG A 304 11.08 33.70 -3.29
N ASP A 305 11.29 33.19 -2.07
CA ASP A 305 10.79 33.85 -0.86
C ASP A 305 11.55 35.14 -0.54
N SER A 306 12.85 35.18 -0.87
CA SER A 306 13.67 36.39 -0.78
C SER A 306 13.20 37.45 -1.78
N ALA A 307 12.96 37.06 -3.04
CA ALA A 307 12.44 37.96 -4.08
C ALA A 307 11.01 38.45 -3.78
N LEU A 308 10.16 37.62 -3.17
CA LEU A 308 8.84 38.04 -2.69
C LEU A 308 8.95 39.07 -1.56
N GLN A 309 9.81 38.85 -0.56
CA GLN A 309 10.05 39.81 0.51
C GLN A 309 10.56 41.16 -0.04
N GLU A 310 11.52 41.13 -0.96
CA GLU A 310 12.03 42.34 -1.61
C GLU A 310 10.93 43.08 -2.41
N ALA A 311 10.13 42.34 -3.19
CA ALA A 311 9.00 42.92 -3.93
C ALA A 311 7.93 43.53 -2.99
N HIS A 312 7.71 42.96 -1.80
CA HIS A 312 6.83 43.55 -0.78
C HIS A 312 7.43 44.82 -0.17
N MET A 313 8.74 44.87 0.07
CA MET A 313 9.44 46.08 0.52
C MET A 313 9.36 47.21 -0.52
N TRP A 314 9.63 46.93 -1.79
CA TRP A 314 9.51 47.92 -2.87
C TRP A 314 8.06 48.42 -3.06
N ARG A 315 7.06 47.56 -2.92
CA ARG A 315 5.64 47.98 -2.90
C ARG A 315 5.33 48.92 -1.73
N SER A 316 5.88 48.65 -0.54
CA SER A 316 5.74 49.50 0.64
C SER A 316 6.36 50.89 0.42
N GLU A 317 7.60 50.97 -0.06
CA GLU A 317 8.25 52.25 -0.34
C GLU A 317 7.61 53.01 -1.50
N LEU A 318 7.09 52.32 -2.52
CA LEU A 318 6.31 52.94 -3.59
C LEU A 318 5.00 53.55 -3.06
N ALA A 319 4.31 52.89 -2.12
CA ALA A 319 3.11 53.44 -1.48
C ALA A 319 3.45 54.72 -0.69
N LYS A 320 4.48 54.69 0.17
CA LYS A 320 4.96 55.86 0.92
C LYS A 320 5.43 56.99 -0.01
N ALA A 321 6.06 56.66 -1.15
CA ALA A 321 6.48 57.66 -2.14
C ALA A 321 5.29 58.34 -2.82
N ARG A 322 4.24 57.58 -3.15
CA ARG A 322 2.98 58.13 -3.70
C ARG A 322 2.25 59.01 -2.70
N GLU A 323 2.17 58.60 -1.44
CA GLU A 323 1.60 59.41 -0.35
C GLU A 323 2.35 60.75 -0.20
N ARG A 324 3.69 60.71 -0.12
CA ARG A 324 4.53 61.91 -0.09
C ARG A 324 4.32 62.83 -1.30
N ALA A 325 4.13 62.26 -2.50
CA ALA A 325 3.86 63.03 -3.71
C ALA A 325 2.52 63.78 -3.62
N VAL A 326 1.43 63.12 -3.21
CA VAL A 326 0.10 63.74 -3.03
C VAL A 326 0.13 64.84 -1.96
N ILE A 327 0.88 64.65 -0.86
CA ILE A 327 1.05 65.67 0.18
C ILE A 327 1.77 66.92 -0.37
N LEU A 328 2.80 66.73 -1.20
CA LEU A 328 3.56 67.81 -1.85
C LEU A 328 2.75 68.51 -2.93
N GLU A 329 2.04 67.78 -3.79
CA GLU A 329 1.13 68.32 -4.81
C GLU A 329 0.04 69.20 -4.16
N GLY A 330 -0.61 68.70 -3.12
CA GLY A 330 -1.56 69.49 -2.33
C GLY A 330 -0.92 70.72 -1.64
N ALA A 331 0.38 70.68 -1.34
CA ALA A 331 1.11 71.84 -0.80
C ALA A 331 1.44 72.89 -1.88
N VAL A 332 1.78 72.44 -3.10
CA VAL A 332 1.97 73.30 -4.28
C VAL A 332 0.68 74.03 -4.64
N VAL A 333 -0.44 73.32 -4.79
CA VAL A 333 -1.75 73.92 -5.09
C VAL A 333 -2.16 74.97 -4.03
N ARG A 334 -1.88 74.71 -2.74
CA ARG A 334 -2.11 75.68 -1.65
C ARG A 334 -1.14 76.88 -1.67
N ALA A 335 0.02 76.77 -2.29
CA ALA A 335 0.97 77.87 -2.46
C ALA A 335 0.61 78.72 -3.70
N GLU A 336 0.25 78.07 -4.81
CA GLU A 336 -0.23 78.70 -6.05
C GLU A 336 -1.50 79.51 -5.79
N GLU A 337 -2.49 78.95 -5.07
CA GLU A 337 -3.72 79.66 -4.70
C GLU A 337 -3.43 80.89 -3.81
N LYS A 338 -2.49 80.78 -2.87
CA LYS A 338 -2.04 81.93 -2.07
C LYS A 338 -1.34 83.00 -2.91
N ALA A 339 -0.52 82.60 -3.88
CA ALA A 339 0.13 83.52 -4.80
C ALA A 339 -0.91 84.24 -5.66
N ARG A 340 -1.88 83.52 -6.24
CA ARG A 340 -3.00 84.07 -7.04
C ARG A 340 -3.85 85.06 -6.25
N VAL A 341 -4.16 84.77 -4.98
CA VAL A 341 -4.89 85.68 -4.09
C VAL A 341 -4.06 86.91 -3.72
N ALA A 342 -2.75 86.75 -3.49
CA ALA A 342 -1.85 87.88 -3.22
C ALA A 342 -1.66 88.78 -4.45
N GLU A 343 -1.53 88.20 -5.65
CA GLU A 343 -1.48 88.89 -6.94
C GLU A 343 -2.76 89.69 -7.19
N ALA A 344 -3.93 89.06 -7.06
CA ALA A 344 -5.22 89.75 -7.19
C ALA A 344 -5.39 90.89 -6.17
N SER A 345 -4.89 90.72 -4.94
CA SER A 345 -4.87 91.80 -3.93
C SER A 345 -3.92 92.93 -4.30
N GLY A 346 -2.76 92.62 -4.89
CA GLY A 346 -1.80 93.58 -5.41
C GLY A 346 -2.36 94.37 -6.59
N GLU A 347 -2.96 93.68 -7.56
CA GLU A 347 -3.60 94.29 -8.74
C GLU A 347 -4.79 95.19 -8.34
N ALA A 348 -5.62 94.76 -7.37
CA ALA A 348 -6.69 95.59 -6.83
C ALA A 348 -6.16 96.88 -6.17
N LYS A 349 -5.09 96.79 -5.37
CA LYS A 349 -4.43 97.96 -4.75
C LYS A 349 -3.77 98.87 -5.79
N ALA A 350 -3.20 98.30 -6.86
CA ALA A 350 -2.62 99.07 -7.97
C ALA A 350 -3.70 99.82 -8.76
N LYS A 351 -4.84 99.18 -9.04
CA LYS A 351 -6.03 99.83 -9.65
C LYS A 351 -6.58 100.94 -8.77
N GLU A 352 -6.68 100.71 -7.46
CA GLU A 352 -7.12 101.72 -6.50
C GLU A 352 -6.12 102.89 -6.41
N ALA A 353 -4.81 102.63 -6.40
CA ALA A 353 -3.78 103.66 -6.41
C ALA A 353 -3.82 104.50 -7.70
N ALA A 354 -3.91 103.87 -8.87
CA ALA A 354 -4.04 104.55 -10.15
C ALA A 354 -5.33 105.39 -10.23
N GLN A 355 -6.44 104.90 -9.66
CA GLN A 355 -7.67 105.68 -9.57
C GLN A 355 -7.52 106.91 -8.66
N ARG A 356 -6.83 106.80 -7.51
CA ARG A 356 -6.53 107.95 -6.64
C ARG A 356 -5.55 108.93 -7.29
N GLU A 357 -4.58 108.45 -8.06
CA GLU A 357 -3.67 109.32 -8.82
C GLU A 357 -4.43 110.08 -9.91
N ALA A 358 -5.35 109.41 -10.62
CA ALA A 358 -6.23 110.04 -11.61
C ALA A 358 -7.12 111.12 -10.99
N THR A 359 -7.74 110.88 -9.82
CA THR A 359 -8.56 111.90 -9.13
C THR A 359 -7.70 113.07 -8.63
N ALA A 360 -6.52 112.80 -8.06
CA ALA A 360 -5.59 113.86 -7.66
C ALA A 360 -5.09 114.68 -8.86
N TRP A 361 -4.98 114.08 -10.05
CA TRP A 361 -4.64 114.78 -11.29
C TRP A 361 -5.79 115.66 -11.79
N THR A 362 -7.05 115.21 -11.70
CA THR A 362 -8.21 116.05 -12.04
C THR A 362 -8.39 117.20 -11.04
N GLU A 363 -8.26 116.94 -9.73
CA GLU A 363 -8.26 117.98 -8.68
C GLU A 363 -7.15 119.01 -8.93
N LYS A 364 -5.95 118.57 -9.32
CA LYS A 364 -4.85 119.46 -9.71
C LYS A 364 -5.19 120.32 -10.94
N GLN A 365 -5.88 119.78 -11.95
CA GLN A 365 -6.32 120.58 -13.10
C GLN A 365 -7.40 121.60 -12.72
N GLU A 366 -8.36 121.23 -11.87
CA GLU A 366 -9.38 122.15 -11.36
C GLU A 366 -8.75 123.27 -10.52
N LEU A 367 -7.79 122.94 -9.65
CA LEU A 367 -7.01 123.92 -8.89
C LEU A 367 -6.16 124.82 -9.79
N LEU A 368 -5.54 124.29 -10.85
CA LEU A 368 -4.82 125.11 -11.83
C LEU A 368 -5.76 126.05 -12.61
N ALA A 369 -6.95 125.58 -13.00
CA ALA A 369 -7.96 126.42 -13.63
C ALA A 369 -8.47 127.52 -12.68
N TYR A 370 -8.64 127.19 -11.39
CA TYR A 370 -9.01 128.16 -10.35
C TYR A 370 -7.89 129.19 -10.08
N VAL A 371 -6.62 128.77 -10.02
CA VAL A 371 -5.47 129.68 -9.92
C VAL A 371 -5.36 130.59 -11.14
N ASN A 372 -5.59 130.07 -12.36
CA ASN A 372 -5.61 130.88 -13.58
C ASN A 372 -6.78 131.89 -13.57
N MET A 373 -7.95 131.52 -13.03
CA MET A 373 -9.08 132.42 -12.82
C MET A 373 -8.73 133.53 -11.80
N LEU A 374 -8.11 133.18 -10.67
CA LEU A 374 -7.66 134.13 -9.66
C LEU A 374 -6.55 135.06 -10.19
N GLN A 375 -5.58 134.56 -10.96
CA GLN A 375 -4.61 135.41 -11.65
C GLN A 375 -5.31 136.34 -12.65
N SER A 376 -6.31 135.84 -13.39
CA SER A 376 -7.11 136.65 -14.31
C SER A 376 -8.03 137.65 -13.61
N GLN A 377 -8.34 137.47 -12.33
CA GLN A 377 -9.03 138.45 -11.48
C GLN A 377 -8.04 139.47 -10.89
N LEU A 378 -6.90 139.02 -10.40
CA LEU A 378 -5.83 139.87 -9.87
C LEU A 378 -5.23 140.78 -10.96
N GLN A 379 -5.08 140.27 -12.18
CA GLN A 379 -4.62 141.06 -13.32
C GLN A 379 -5.66 142.10 -13.73
N ARG A 380 -6.96 141.77 -13.72
CA ARG A 380 -8.04 142.77 -13.86
C ARG A 380 -8.01 143.81 -12.75
N GLN A 381 -7.79 143.41 -11.49
CA GLN A 381 -7.60 144.40 -10.41
C GLN A 381 -6.34 145.23 -10.57
N GLN A 382 -5.24 144.69 -11.12
CA GLN A 382 -4.06 145.48 -11.47
C GLN A 382 -4.28 146.40 -12.68
N GLU A 383 -5.24 146.10 -13.56
CA GLU A 383 -5.64 146.95 -14.68
C GLU A 383 -6.63 148.04 -14.23
N GLU A 384 -7.57 147.72 -13.34
CA GLU A 384 -8.43 148.71 -12.63
C GLU A 384 -7.60 149.65 -11.74
N THR A 385 -6.65 149.11 -10.96
CA THR A 385 -5.77 149.89 -10.07
C THR A 385 -4.69 150.66 -10.84
N LYS A 386 -4.42 150.32 -12.11
CA LYS A 386 -3.61 151.16 -13.01
C LYS A 386 -4.34 152.41 -13.51
N GLN A 387 -5.61 152.59 -13.15
CA GLN A 387 -6.33 153.85 -13.29
C GLN A 387 -6.78 154.43 -11.94
N VAL A 388 -5.89 154.55 -10.95
CA VAL A 388 -5.84 155.70 -10.02
C VAL A 388 -4.54 155.70 -9.17
N PHE A 389 -3.88 156.86 -9.14
CA PHE A 389 -2.79 157.28 -8.25
C PHE A 389 -1.40 156.61 -8.29
N GLU A 390 -0.39 157.45 -8.57
CA GLU A 390 0.99 157.29 -8.12
C GLU A 390 1.17 157.99 -6.76
N GLU A 391 1.76 157.36 -5.74
CA GLU A 391 3.00 157.86 -5.11
C GLU A 391 3.57 156.97 -3.97
N LYS A 392 4.91 156.95 -3.89
CA LYS A 392 5.81 156.90 -2.70
C LYS A 392 5.56 155.95 -1.48
N THR A 393 6.61 155.14 -1.22
CA THR A 393 7.32 154.87 0.09
C THR A 393 6.52 154.37 1.32
N GLU A 394 7.08 153.66 2.30
CA GLU A 394 8.49 153.49 2.72
C GLU A 394 8.77 152.11 3.38
N SER A 395 10.01 151.85 3.79
CA SER A 395 10.44 150.58 4.44
C SER A 395 10.18 150.52 5.95
N THR A 396 10.21 149.32 6.54
CA THR A 396 10.86 149.03 7.84
C THR A 396 11.09 147.52 8.03
N ASN A 397 12.15 147.14 8.75
CA ASN A 397 12.55 145.75 9.02
C ASN A 397 11.82 145.13 10.23
N GLY A 398 11.82 143.80 10.31
CA GLY A 398 11.48 143.03 11.52
C GLY A 398 12.05 141.61 11.46
N GLU A 399 12.80 141.21 12.49
CA GLU A 399 13.44 139.89 12.59
C GLU A 399 12.48 138.85 13.22
N THR A 400 12.80 137.54 13.11
CA THR A 400 13.03 136.63 14.27
C THR A 400 12.84 135.12 13.98
N SER A 401 13.89 134.34 14.29
CA SER A 401 13.98 132.91 14.68
C SER A 401 13.46 131.73 13.81
N LEU A 402 14.41 130.81 13.54
CA LEU A 402 14.27 129.34 13.44
C LEU A 402 13.68 128.70 14.74
N PRO A 403 13.10 127.47 14.70
CA PRO A 403 13.87 126.21 14.74
C PRO A 403 13.46 125.22 13.62
N MET A 404 14.24 124.24 13.13
CA MET A 404 15.45 123.51 13.58
C MET A 404 15.23 122.31 14.54
N THR A 405 15.08 121.11 13.96
CA THR A 405 15.61 119.80 14.45
C THR A 405 15.65 118.82 13.26
N LYS A 406 16.83 118.35 12.81
CA LYS A 406 17.49 117.06 13.14
C LYS A 406 16.90 115.83 12.41
N GLU A 407 17.64 115.19 11.49
CA GLU A 407 18.72 114.18 11.69
C GLU A 407 18.14 112.81 12.15
N THR A 408 18.54 111.64 11.63
CA THR A 408 19.91 111.20 11.26
C THR A 408 20.06 110.42 9.93
N GLU A 409 21.32 110.22 9.51
CA GLU A 409 21.79 109.48 8.32
C GLU A 409 22.02 107.95 8.52
N LYS A 410 22.48 107.29 7.43
CA LYS A 410 23.39 106.11 7.36
C LYS A 410 22.76 104.72 7.59
N ASP A 411 22.91 103.79 6.64
CA ASP A 411 24.00 102.80 6.46
C ASP A 411 24.03 101.73 7.58
N VAL A 412 24.35 100.44 7.36
CA VAL A 412 25.28 99.86 6.37
C VAL A 412 24.86 98.46 5.85
N ASP A 413 25.62 97.98 4.88
CA ASP A 413 25.61 96.72 4.11
C ASP A 413 26.14 95.45 4.86
N LYS A 414 25.86 94.24 4.31
CA LYS A 414 26.43 92.89 4.65
C LYS A 414 26.12 92.30 6.05
N ALA A 415 26.25 90.98 6.33
CA ALA A 415 27.00 89.90 5.66
C ALA A 415 26.35 88.48 5.81
N CYS A 416 27.00 87.44 5.24
CA CYS A 416 26.58 86.03 5.27
C CYS A 416 27.66 85.07 5.86
N LEU A 417 27.22 83.88 6.32
CA LEU A 417 27.96 82.59 6.45
C LEU A 417 29.12 82.39 7.47
N SER A 418 28.97 81.36 8.32
CA SER A 418 29.95 80.30 8.73
C SER A 418 29.33 79.45 9.87
N ILE A 419 29.41 78.11 10.06
CA ILE A 419 30.16 76.94 9.52
C ILE A 419 31.46 76.52 10.26
N SER A 420 31.34 75.59 11.24
CA SER A 420 32.26 74.45 11.64
C SER A 420 31.89 73.94 13.06
N ARG A 421 31.74 72.62 13.39
CA ARG A 421 32.71 71.50 13.58
C ARG A 421 33.74 71.74 14.73
N THR A 422 34.10 70.83 15.66
CA THR A 422 33.76 69.40 16.04
C THR A 422 34.07 69.21 17.56
N ALA A 423 34.12 68.08 18.31
CA ALA A 423 34.19 66.60 18.14
C ALA A 423 33.62 65.88 19.43
N SER A 424 33.05 64.66 19.42
CA SER A 424 33.63 63.28 19.56
C SER A 424 34.05 62.76 20.97
N ILE A 425 33.23 61.86 21.58
CA ILE A 425 33.41 60.37 21.78
C ILE A 425 34.77 59.85 22.39
N PRO A 426 34.86 58.75 23.22
CA PRO A 426 33.99 57.56 23.41
C PRO A 426 33.74 57.03 24.87
N GLY A 427 33.02 55.90 25.00
CA GLY A 427 33.05 54.97 26.16
C GLY A 427 32.02 53.83 26.08
N GLU A 428 32.44 52.55 26.04
CA GLU A 428 31.57 51.36 25.80
C GLU A 428 31.50 50.36 26.97
N ASN A 429 30.35 49.67 27.13
CA ASN A 429 30.14 48.22 27.45
C ASN A 429 28.73 47.94 28.04
N ILE A 430 27.90 47.01 27.47
CA ILE A 430 27.81 45.54 27.73
C ILE A 430 27.23 45.23 29.14
N VAL A 431 26.09 44.52 29.35
CA VAL A 431 25.23 43.71 28.45
C VAL A 431 23.80 43.33 29.00
N HIS A 432 22.91 42.87 28.11
CA HIS A 432 21.71 41.99 28.25
C HIS A 432 20.40 42.36 29.02
N MET A 433 19.29 42.27 28.26
CA MET A 433 17.94 41.69 28.54
C MET A 433 17.06 42.32 29.65
N SER A 434 15.71 42.34 29.56
CA SER A 434 14.78 41.44 28.84
C SER A 434 13.64 42.15 28.08
N GLU A 435 12.65 41.40 27.61
CA GLU A 435 11.66 41.76 26.59
C GLU A 435 10.31 42.33 27.10
N ASP A 436 9.60 42.97 26.15
CA ASP A 436 8.16 42.83 25.87
C ASP A 436 7.14 43.96 26.24
N GLN A 437 6.02 43.95 25.49
CA GLN A 437 4.79 44.75 25.58
C GLN A 437 4.82 46.22 25.10
N VAL A 438 5.05 46.37 23.78
CA VAL A 438 4.07 46.80 22.74
C VAL A 438 3.06 47.93 23.08
N VAL A 439 2.84 48.81 22.10
CA VAL A 439 2.17 50.12 22.23
C VAL A 439 0.92 50.27 21.35
N ASN A 440 -0.08 51.01 21.87
CA ASN A 440 -1.25 51.62 21.21
C ASN A 440 -2.35 50.74 20.58
N ALA A 441 -3.59 51.25 20.72
CA ALA A 441 -4.77 50.83 19.97
C ALA A 441 -5.15 51.88 18.92
N GLN A 442 -5.76 51.47 17.81
CA GLN A 442 -6.52 52.32 16.86
C GLN A 442 -7.64 51.48 16.19
N PRO A 443 -8.57 52.07 15.40
CA PRO A 443 -10.00 51.82 15.58
C PRO A 443 -10.65 50.88 14.54
N PRO A 444 -11.93 50.48 14.74
CA PRO A 444 -12.65 49.55 13.87
C PRO A 444 -13.66 50.21 12.89
N VAL A 445 -14.19 49.36 12.00
CA VAL A 445 -15.36 49.53 11.09
C VAL A 445 -15.11 50.31 9.79
N GLY A 446 -15.58 49.73 8.67
CA GLY A 446 -15.53 50.32 7.34
C GLY A 446 -15.76 49.31 6.21
N GLU A 447 -16.96 48.73 6.12
CA GLU A 447 -17.38 47.96 4.93
C GLU A 447 -17.55 48.88 3.72
N ASN A 448 -17.33 48.38 2.50
CA ASN A 448 -17.91 48.90 1.25
C ASN A 448 -17.71 47.91 0.09
N GLU A 449 -18.63 47.94 -0.88
CA GLU A 449 -18.81 46.91 -1.91
C GLU A 449 -17.72 46.89 -3.00
N TRP A 450 -17.50 45.71 -3.59
CA TRP A 450 -16.86 45.57 -4.91
C TRP A 450 -17.93 45.73 -6.00
N ASN A 451 -17.61 46.45 -7.08
CA ASN A 451 -18.43 46.50 -8.29
C ASN A 451 -17.53 46.49 -9.56
N ASP A 452 -18.07 45.94 -10.66
CA ASP A 452 -17.34 45.64 -11.90
C ASP A 452 -16.84 46.86 -12.68
N ILE A 453 -15.66 46.72 -13.30
CA ILE A 453 -15.38 47.25 -14.64
C ILE A 453 -14.63 46.18 -15.47
N GLN A 454 -15.14 45.89 -16.67
CA GLN A 454 -14.54 44.97 -17.64
C GLN A 454 -13.42 45.65 -18.45
N ALA A 455 -12.45 44.87 -18.96
CA ALA A 455 -11.47 45.33 -19.95
C ALA A 455 -11.43 44.37 -21.16
N THR A 456 -11.28 44.93 -22.37
CA THR A 456 -11.72 44.33 -23.63
C THR A 456 -10.60 43.66 -24.47
N GLU A 457 -10.99 42.98 -25.56
CA GLU A 457 -10.07 42.37 -26.55
C GLU A 457 -9.00 43.34 -27.10
N ALA A 458 -7.79 42.81 -27.30
CA ALA A 458 -6.89 43.23 -28.38
C ALA A 458 -6.14 42.00 -28.93
N ARG A 459 -6.16 41.78 -30.25
CA ARG A 459 -5.56 40.62 -30.94
C ARG A 459 -4.35 41.04 -31.78
N VAL A 460 -3.26 40.27 -31.73
CA VAL A 460 -2.37 39.83 -32.83
C VAL A 460 -1.65 38.58 -32.27
N SER A 461 -1.85 37.35 -32.78
CA SER A 461 -1.13 36.70 -33.91
C SER A 461 0.40 36.74 -33.78
N ASP A 462 1.18 35.68 -34.03
CA ASP A 462 0.99 34.59 -34.99
C ASP A 462 1.20 33.16 -34.46
N VAL A 463 0.68 32.23 -35.26
CA VAL A 463 0.58 30.78 -35.02
C VAL A 463 1.89 30.04 -35.31
N ARG A 464 2.25 29.08 -34.44
CA ARG A 464 2.65 27.73 -34.90
C ARG A 464 1.96 26.64 -34.07
N GLU A 465 0.92 26.08 -34.67
CA GLU A 465 0.21 24.89 -34.23
C GLU A 465 0.98 23.63 -34.63
N ILE A 466 0.99 22.62 -33.76
CA ILE A 466 1.18 21.21 -34.13
C ILE A 466 0.14 20.42 -33.35
N SER A 467 -0.90 19.96 -34.06
CA SER A 467 -2.02 19.21 -33.48
C SER A 467 -1.58 17.77 -33.11
N ALA A 468 -2.26 17.15 -32.15
CA ALA A 468 -1.94 15.81 -31.66
C ALA A 468 -2.82 14.72 -32.30
N GLU A 469 -2.25 13.57 -32.67
CA GLU A 469 -2.97 12.28 -32.69
C GLU A 469 -2.02 11.07 -32.78
N SER A 470 -2.07 10.20 -31.76
CA SER A 470 -1.53 8.83 -31.58
C SER A 470 -1.09 8.65 -30.10
N GLU A 471 -2.02 8.34 -29.20
CA GLU A 471 -2.47 6.98 -28.82
C GLU A 471 -1.42 6.08 -28.12
N ARG A 472 -1.83 5.50 -26.98
CA ARG A 472 -1.35 4.22 -26.36
C ARG A 472 0.18 4.10 -26.18
N ASP A 473 0.76 4.38 -25.01
CA ASP A 473 0.59 3.58 -23.79
C ASP A 473 1.17 4.27 -22.55
N ARG A 474 0.45 4.23 -21.41
CA ARG A 474 0.93 4.02 -20.01
C ARG A 474 -0.13 4.40 -18.97
N SER A 475 -1.05 3.47 -18.71
CA SER A 475 -1.77 3.44 -17.44
C SER A 475 -0.89 2.79 -16.37
N ASN A 476 -0.63 3.47 -15.25
CA ASN A 476 -0.45 2.92 -13.90
C ASN A 476 0.01 4.02 -12.93
N SER A 477 -0.87 4.43 -12.03
CA SER A 477 -0.52 5.13 -10.78
C SER A 477 -0.92 4.23 -9.61
N LEU A 478 -0.14 4.27 -8.53
CA LEU A 478 -0.31 3.39 -7.37
C LEU A 478 -0.90 4.18 -6.19
N ASP A 479 -2.11 3.82 -5.77
CA ASP A 479 -2.61 4.21 -4.45
C ASP A 479 -1.99 3.30 -3.38
N ILE A 480 -1.45 3.90 -2.32
CA ILE A 480 -0.90 3.19 -1.15
C ILE A 480 -1.60 3.71 0.10
N THR A 481 -2.27 2.81 0.83
CA THR A 481 -3.02 3.13 2.05
C THR A 481 -2.08 3.49 3.20
N VAL A 482 -2.35 4.61 3.87
CA VAL A 482 -1.64 5.02 5.09
C VAL A 482 -2.04 4.13 6.27
N VAL A 483 -1.05 3.65 7.03
CA VAL A 483 -1.25 2.95 8.31
C VAL A 483 -0.59 3.77 9.41
N THR A 484 -1.34 4.04 10.49
CA THR A 484 -0.87 4.80 11.66
C THR A 484 -0.14 3.90 12.66
N PRO A 485 0.87 4.40 13.40
CA PRO A 485 1.58 3.62 14.42
C PRO A 485 0.78 3.51 15.72
N GLU A 486 0.81 2.32 16.34
CA GLU A 486 0.30 2.10 17.70
C GLU A 486 1.37 2.33 18.78
N SER A 487 0.93 2.40 20.04
CA SER A 487 1.68 2.95 21.18
C SER A 487 2.31 1.90 22.11
N ASN A 488 3.01 2.41 23.13
CA ASN A 488 3.93 1.64 23.99
C ASN A 488 3.31 0.51 24.84
N VAL A 489 4.19 -0.43 25.16
CA VAL A 489 4.11 -1.57 26.11
C VAL A 489 3.49 -1.24 27.49
N PRO A 490 3.03 -2.27 28.23
CA PRO A 490 3.90 -2.78 29.30
C PRO A 490 4.12 -4.31 29.29
N ARG A 491 5.24 -4.70 29.91
CA ARG A 491 5.82 -6.05 29.96
C ARG A 491 5.51 -6.71 31.31
N ASN A 492 5.18 -8.00 31.33
CA ASN A 492 5.18 -8.81 32.55
C ASN A 492 6.36 -9.78 32.50
N ASP A 493 7.25 -9.70 33.48
CA ASP A 493 8.37 -10.63 33.69
C ASP A 493 8.02 -11.64 34.79
N LEU A 494 8.55 -12.87 34.69
CA LEU A 494 8.87 -13.84 35.76
C LEU A 494 9.67 -15.02 35.09
N PRO A 495 10.43 -15.86 35.84
CA PRO A 495 11.77 -16.27 35.39
C PRO A 495 11.90 -17.72 34.89
N PRO A 496 13.02 -18.07 34.23
CA PRO A 496 13.36 -19.45 33.91
C PRO A 496 13.94 -20.21 35.12
N GLU A 497 13.47 -21.43 35.36
CA GLU A 497 14.15 -22.36 36.28
C GLU A 497 15.39 -22.98 35.61
N SER A 498 16.45 -23.14 36.40
CA SER A 498 17.71 -23.77 36.00
C SER A 498 17.83 -25.14 36.65
N PHE A 499 18.02 -26.19 35.85
CA PHE A 499 18.50 -27.48 36.34
C PHE A 499 19.68 -27.98 35.51
N HIS A 500 20.89 -27.84 36.06
CA HIS A 500 21.99 -28.73 35.75
C HIS A 500 21.65 -30.13 36.25
N HIS A 501 21.94 -31.18 35.48
CA HIS A 501 23.14 -31.99 35.75
C HIS A 501 23.48 -32.99 34.63
N GLN A 502 24.77 -33.02 34.29
CA GLN A 502 25.48 -34.14 33.66
C GLN A 502 25.88 -35.16 34.75
N PRO A 503 26.23 -36.43 34.44
CA PRO A 503 27.29 -36.83 33.47
C PRO A 503 26.81 -37.26 32.08
#